data_AF-A0A9Q1BHV0-F1
#
_entry.id   AF-A0A9Q1BHV0-F1
#
_cell.length_a   1.000
_cell.length_b   1.000
_cell.length_c   1.000
_cell.angle_alpha   90.00
_cell.angle_beta   90.00
_cell.angle_gamma   90.00
#
_symmetry.space_group_name_H-M   'P 1'
#
loop_
_entity.id
_entity.type
_entity.pdbx_description
1 polymer ?
#
loop_
_entity_poly.entity_id
_entity_poly.type
_entity_poly.pdbx_seq_one_letter_code
_entity_poly.pdbx_strand_id
1 'polypeptide(L)'
;MRRRHCREELKIKSKETAAGISLEEQSKKEEEEWQRLLAWNDAENAKTLAMRETRLKEEARHKEAEKLDALINMEKEETKGLAELEEVVRKEKASSKAYITLDKLDEAIETALADEKNYSFSIDKSGNVILPEDTAWTDLKERLEREENGSNFETETVETNN
;
A
#
# COMPACT_ATOMS: atom_id res chain seq x y z
N MET A 1 79.79 49.28 22.05
CA MET A 1 79.84 47.88 22.54
C MET A 1 78.47 47.17 22.58
N ARG A 2 77.36 47.81 22.98
CA ARG A 2 76.04 47.14 23.13
C ARG A 2 75.45 46.48 21.86
N ARG A 3 75.64 47.08 20.67
CA ARG A 3 75.11 46.52 19.41
C ARG A 3 75.74 45.17 19.02
N ARG A 4 77.05 45.00 19.27
CA ARG A 4 77.76 43.75 18.98
C ARG A 4 77.27 42.62 19.89
N HIS A 5 77.16 42.91 21.18
CA HIS A 5 76.62 41.98 22.16
C HIS A 5 75.18 41.55 21.82
N CYS A 6 74.29 42.50 21.51
CA CYS A 6 72.91 42.18 21.11
C CYS A 6 72.84 41.32 19.82
N ARG A 7 73.75 41.55 18.87
CA ARG A 7 73.84 40.72 17.64
C ARG A 7 74.35 39.30 17.94
N GLU A 8 75.25 39.15 18.91
CA GLU A 8 75.71 37.84 19.37
C GLU A 8 74.60 37.07 20.10
N GLU A 9 73.87 37.74 21.00
CA GLU A 9 72.69 37.18 21.71
C GLU A 9 71.61 36.71 20.73
N LEU A 10 71.33 37.48 19.66
CA LEU A 10 70.40 37.06 18.62
C LEU A 10 70.88 35.83 17.84
N LYS A 11 72.19 35.70 17.61
CA LYS A 11 72.77 34.50 16.97
C LYS A 11 72.73 33.30 17.90
N ILE A 12 72.93 33.50 19.20
CA ILE A 12 72.84 32.43 20.21
C ILE A 12 71.39 31.95 20.29
N LYS A 13 70.42 32.86 20.46
CA LYS A 13 68.99 32.50 20.46
C LYS A 13 68.54 31.84 19.16
N SER A 14 68.99 32.35 18.01
CA SER A 14 68.71 31.73 16.71
C SER A 14 69.29 30.32 16.60
N LYS A 15 70.50 30.11 17.13
CA LYS A 15 71.13 28.78 17.20
C LYS A 15 70.48 27.89 18.24
N GLU A 16 69.98 28.40 19.36
CA GLU A 16 69.23 27.62 20.36
C GLU A 16 67.86 27.19 19.82
N THR A 17 67.17 28.07 19.09
CA THR A 17 65.95 27.71 18.36
C THR A 17 66.22 26.77 17.19
N ALA A 18 67.41 26.83 16.58
CA ALA A 18 67.81 25.95 15.47
C ALA A 18 68.50 24.65 15.92
N ALA A 19 69.07 24.61 17.13
CA ALA A 19 69.65 23.45 17.79
C ALA A 19 68.57 22.73 18.62
N GLY A 20 67.38 22.61 18.05
CA GLY A 20 66.84 21.33 17.62
C GLY A 20 66.39 20.34 18.69
N ILE A 21 67.10 20.14 19.80
CA ILE A 21 66.86 19.00 20.69
C ILE A 21 65.47 19.09 21.33
N SER A 22 65.07 20.27 21.81
CA SER A 22 63.73 20.49 22.36
C SER A 22 62.62 20.48 21.31
N LEU A 23 62.94 20.79 20.04
CA LEU A 23 61.97 20.85 18.95
C LEU A 23 61.77 19.47 18.32
N GLU A 24 62.84 18.69 18.12
CA GLU A 24 62.81 17.30 17.71
C GLU A 24 62.11 16.42 18.75
N GLU A 25 62.33 16.65 20.04
CA GLU A 25 61.62 15.92 21.10
C GLU A 25 60.13 16.26 21.15
N GLN A 26 59.76 17.52 20.89
CA GLN A 26 58.35 17.92 20.76
C GLN A 26 57.71 17.31 19.51
N SER A 27 58.38 17.38 18.36
CA SER A 27 57.91 16.79 17.11
C SER A 27 57.74 15.27 17.21
N LYS A 28 58.64 14.57 17.92
CA LYS A 28 58.48 13.13 18.19
C LYS A 28 57.27 12.82 19.05
N LYS A 29 57.03 13.61 20.11
CA LYS A 29 55.85 13.46 20.96
C LYS A 29 54.56 13.73 20.20
N GLU A 30 54.54 14.76 19.35
CA GLU A 30 53.40 15.08 18.49
C GLU A 30 53.12 13.97 17.49
N GLU A 31 54.15 13.38 16.88
CA GLU A 31 54.02 12.24 15.99
C GLU A 31 53.47 11.02 16.74
N GLU A 32 53.99 10.71 17.93
CA GLU A 32 53.49 9.61 18.77
C GLU A 32 52.01 9.81 19.17
N GLU A 33 51.63 11.03 19.55
CA GLU A 33 50.24 11.39 19.86
C GLU A 33 49.35 11.28 18.63
N TRP A 34 49.81 11.74 17.48
CA TRP A 34 49.09 11.64 16.21
C TRP A 34 48.86 10.17 15.81
N GLN A 35 49.88 9.33 15.92
CA GLN A 35 49.77 7.88 15.65
C GLN A 35 48.78 7.21 16.62
N ARG A 36 48.80 7.59 17.91
CA ARG A 36 47.82 7.08 18.88
C ARG A 36 46.39 7.50 18.51
N LEU A 37 46.19 8.74 18.09
CA LEU A 37 44.87 9.25 17.68
C LEU A 37 44.36 8.57 16.41
N LEU A 38 45.24 8.32 15.44
CA LEU A 38 44.91 7.54 14.24
C LEU A 38 44.47 6.12 14.58
N ALA A 39 45.24 5.42 15.43
CA ALA A 39 44.90 4.06 15.85
C ALA A 39 43.55 4.01 16.60
N TRP A 40 43.25 5.04 17.41
CA TRP A 40 41.96 5.16 18.08
C TRP A 40 40.83 5.43 17.08
N ASN A 41 41.05 6.29 16.08
CA ASN A 41 40.08 6.57 15.04
C ASN A 41 39.76 5.31 14.23
N ASP A 42 40.78 4.54 13.84
CA ASP A 42 40.61 3.28 13.11
C ASP A 42 39.80 2.27 13.91
N ALA A 43 40.08 2.14 15.21
CA ALA A 43 39.34 1.25 16.09
C ALA A 43 37.87 1.66 16.24
N GLU A 44 37.58 2.96 16.34
CA GLU A 44 36.20 3.46 16.46
C GLU A 44 35.44 3.38 15.13
N ASN A 45 36.12 3.62 14.01
CA ASN A 45 35.59 3.41 12.67
C ASN A 45 35.22 1.94 12.45
N ALA A 46 36.05 1.00 12.90
CA ALA A 46 35.77 -0.44 12.80
C ALA A 46 34.51 -0.84 13.59
N LYS A 47 34.34 -0.33 14.82
CA LYS A 47 33.11 -0.55 15.60
C LYS A 47 31.88 0.03 14.91
N THR A 48 32.01 1.25 14.41
CA THR A 48 30.91 1.95 13.73
C THR A 48 30.51 1.24 12.44
N LEU A 49 31.49 0.71 11.69
CA LEU A 49 31.24 -0.09 10.51
C LEU A 49 30.45 -1.36 10.84
N ALA A 50 30.84 -2.09 11.89
CA ALA A 50 30.13 -3.29 12.32
C ALA A 50 28.66 -2.98 12.68
N MET A 51 28.40 -1.89 13.43
CA MET A 51 27.04 -1.45 13.75
C MET A 51 26.25 -1.01 12.50
N ARG A 52 26.92 -0.41 11.52
CA ARG A 52 26.28 -0.03 10.26
C ARG A 52 25.91 -1.25 9.44
N GLU A 53 26.75 -2.26 9.39
CA GLU A 53 26.48 -3.51 8.67
C GLU A 53 25.33 -4.30 9.27
N THR A 54 25.23 -4.37 10.60
CA THR A 54 24.09 -5.04 11.26
C THR A 54 22.78 -4.33 10.93
N ARG A 55 22.74 -3.00 11.05
CA ARG A 55 21.57 -2.20 10.68
C ARG A 55 21.19 -2.35 9.21
N LEU A 56 22.17 -2.31 8.31
CA LEU A 56 21.91 -2.49 6.87
C LEU A 56 21.35 -3.88 6.54
N LYS A 57 21.81 -4.93 7.22
CA LYS A 57 21.26 -6.28 7.06
C LYS A 57 19.80 -6.35 7.52
N GLU A 58 19.48 -5.73 8.65
CA GLU A 58 18.10 -5.66 9.15
C GLU A 58 17.18 -4.87 8.21
N GLU A 59 17.63 -3.70 7.75
CA GLU A 59 16.90 -2.89 6.76
C GLU A 59 16.69 -3.63 5.44
N ALA A 60 17.69 -4.39 4.98
CA ALA A 60 17.57 -5.20 3.77
C ALA A 60 16.50 -6.29 3.93
N ARG A 61 16.48 -6.99 5.07
CA ARG A 61 15.46 -8.01 5.36
C ARG A 61 14.06 -7.41 5.46
N HIS A 62 13.92 -6.24 6.09
CA HIS A 62 12.63 -5.54 6.16
C HIS A 62 12.13 -5.15 4.76
N LYS A 63 12.99 -4.56 3.94
CA LYS A 63 12.66 -4.18 2.55
C LYS A 63 12.29 -5.39 1.69
N GLU A 64 12.94 -6.53 1.91
CA GLU A 64 12.61 -7.76 1.20
C GLU A 64 11.23 -8.29 1.61
N ALA A 65 10.90 -8.26 2.90
CA ALA A 65 9.57 -8.62 3.40
C ALA A 65 8.49 -7.69 2.85
N GLU A 66 8.69 -6.37 2.89
CA GLU A 66 7.75 -5.39 2.33
C GLU A 66 7.49 -5.61 0.83
N LYS A 67 8.54 -5.92 0.06
CA LYS A 67 8.41 -6.25 -1.36
C LYS A 67 7.60 -7.51 -1.58
N LEU A 68 7.83 -8.54 -0.78
CA LEU A 68 7.09 -9.80 -0.87
C LEU A 68 5.61 -9.58 -0.56
N ASP A 69 5.30 -8.85 0.51
CA ASP A 69 3.93 -8.54 0.89
C ASP A 69 3.21 -7.70 -0.19
N ALA A 70 3.91 -6.74 -0.80
CA ALA A 70 3.38 -5.96 -1.92
C ALA A 70 3.06 -6.85 -3.12
N LEU A 71 3.95 -7.80 -3.48
CA LEU A 71 3.73 -8.75 -4.57
C LEU A 71 2.52 -9.66 -4.29
N ILE A 72 2.40 -10.18 -3.07
CA ILE A 72 1.26 -11.02 -2.66
C ILE A 72 -0.06 -10.24 -2.75
N ASN A 73 -0.07 -8.98 -2.32
CA ASN A 73 -1.28 -8.16 -2.38
C ASN A 73 -1.66 -7.84 -3.82
N MET A 74 -0.68 -7.52 -4.68
CA MET A 74 -0.92 -7.31 -6.11
C MET A 74 -1.52 -8.56 -6.77
N GLU A 75 -0.98 -9.75 -6.52
CA GLU A 75 -1.52 -11.00 -7.05
C GLU A 75 -2.95 -11.29 -6.55
N LYS A 76 -3.25 -10.97 -5.28
CA LYS A 76 -4.61 -11.08 -4.74
C LYS A 76 -5.60 -10.13 -5.42
N GLU A 77 -5.18 -8.91 -5.73
CA GLU A 77 -6.03 -7.94 -6.42
C GLU A 77 -6.27 -8.35 -7.87
N GLU A 78 -5.22 -8.81 -8.57
CA GLU A 78 -5.32 -9.30 -9.94
C GLU A 78 -6.24 -10.52 -10.04
N THR A 79 -6.09 -11.50 -9.14
CA THR A 79 -6.94 -12.70 -9.11
C THR A 79 -8.40 -12.37 -8.81
N LYS A 80 -8.67 -11.43 -7.90
CA LYS A 80 -10.04 -10.93 -7.65
C LYS A 80 -10.63 -10.23 -8.87
N GLY A 81 -9.88 -9.31 -9.48
CA GLY A 81 -10.32 -8.60 -10.68
C GLY A 81 -10.60 -9.55 -11.85
N LEU A 82 -9.77 -10.59 -12.01
CA LEU A 82 -9.99 -11.61 -13.04
C LEU A 82 -11.25 -12.43 -12.77
N ALA A 83 -11.50 -12.82 -11.52
CA ALA A 83 -12.69 -13.56 -11.14
C ALA A 83 -13.98 -12.74 -11.35
N GLU A 84 -13.97 -11.46 -11.00
CA GLU A 84 -15.09 -10.54 -11.25
C GLU A 84 -15.36 -10.38 -12.74
N LEU A 85 -14.31 -10.19 -13.54
CA LEU A 85 -14.43 -10.10 -15.00
C LEU A 85 -14.97 -11.39 -15.60
N GLU A 86 -14.51 -12.56 -15.13
CA GLU A 86 -15.02 -13.85 -15.58
C GLU A 86 -16.51 -14.01 -15.27
N GLU A 87 -16.96 -13.55 -14.09
CA GLU A 87 -18.38 -13.59 -13.73
C GLU A 87 -19.22 -12.72 -14.67
N VAL A 88 -18.75 -11.51 -14.98
CA VAL A 88 -19.40 -10.59 -15.94
C VAL A 88 -19.47 -11.23 -17.32
N VAL A 89 -18.36 -11.78 -17.83
CA VAL A 89 -18.31 -12.45 -19.12
C VAL A 89 -19.24 -13.67 -19.15
N ARG A 90 -19.33 -14.42 -18.06
CA ARG A 90 -20.25 -15.57 -17.95
C ARG A 90 -21.72 -15.12 -18.00
N LYS A 91 -22.09 -14.06 -17.27
CA LYS A 91 -23.43 -13.47 -17.32
C LYS A 91 -23.75 -13.00 -18.73
N GLU A 92 -22.82 -12.30 -19.37
CA GLU A 92 -22.99 -11.79 -20.74
C GLU A 92 -23.14 -12.92 -21.75
N LYS A 93 -22.35 -14.00 -21.66
CA LYS A 93 -22.50 -15.19 -22.51
C LYS A 93 -23.85 -15.90 -22.33
N ALA A 94 -24.45 -15.81 -21.14
CA ALA A 94 -25.79 -16.32 -20.91
C ALA A 94 -26.84 -15.41 -21.57
N SER A 95 -26.73 -14.10 -21.37
CA SER A 95 -27.60 -13.08 -21.97
C SER A 95 -27.51 -13.05 -23.50
N SER A 96 -26.33 -13.29 -24.07
CA SER A 96 -26.11 -13.22 -25.52
C SER A 96 -26.91 -14.26 -26.29
N LYS A 97 -27.31 -15.36 -25.65
CA LYS A 97 -28.20 -16.37 -26.26
C LYS A 97 -29.62 -15.85 -26.47
N ALA A 98 -30.03 -14.85 -25.69
CA ALA A 98 -31.33 -14.19 -25.81
C ALA A 98 -31.33 -13.02 -26.80
N TYR A 99 -30.18 -12.67 -27.39
CA TYR A 99 -30.12 -11.59 -28.37
C TYR A 99 -30.76 -11.98 -29.70
N ILE A 100 -31.42 -11.01 -30.32
CA ILE A 100 -32.10 -11.18 -31.59
C ILE A 100 -31.05 -11.18 -32.70
N THR A 101 -30.88 -12.32 -33.36
CA THR A 101 -30.08 -12.46 -34.58
C THR A 101 -30.95 -12.26 -35.82
N LEU A 102 -30.34 -12.05 -36.99
CA LEU A 102 -31.06 -11.87 -38.25
C LEU A 102 -32.04 -13.02 -38.53
N ASP A 103 -31.64 -14.25 -38.22
CA ASP A 103 -32.46 -15.44 -38.45
C ASP A 103 -33.68 -15.53 -37.52
N LYS A 104 -33.64 -14.89 -36.34
CA LYS A 104 -34.72 -14.89 -35.33
C LYS A 104 -35.52 -13.59 -35.31
N LEU A 105 -35.26 -12.68 -36.26
CA LEU A 105 -35.83 -11.34 -36.23
C LEU A 105 -37.35 -11.35 -36.37
N ASP A 106 -37.88 -12.06 -37.38
CA ASP A 106 -39.32 -12.09 -37.65
C ASP A 106 -40.10 -12.76 -36.50
N GLU A 107 -39.57 -13.86 -35.95
CA GLU A 107 -40.16 -14.54 -34.78
C GLU A 107 -40.18 -13.62 -33.54
N ALA A 108 -39.11 -12.85 -33.32
CA ALA A 108 -39.04 -11.90 -32.21
C ALA A 108 -40.03 -10.73 -32.36
N ILE A 109 -40.27 -10.25 -33.58
CA ILE A 109 -41.26 -9.19 -33.85
C ILE A 109 -42.68 -9.68 -33.53
N GLU A 110 -43.06 -10.85 -34.04
CA GLU A 110 -44.40 -11.41 -33.79
C GLU A 110 -44.62 -11.67 -32.29
N THR A 111 -43.61 -12.21 -31.60
CA THR A 111 -43.69 -12.45 -30.15
C THR A 111 -43.85 -11.14 -29.37
N ALA A 112 -43.13 -10.08 -29.76
CA ALA A 112 -43.21 -8.77 -29.10
C ALA A 112 -44.54 -8.05 -29.38
N LEU A 113 -45.18 -8.29 -30.53
CA LEU A 113 -46.52 -7.78 -30.82
C LEU A 113 -47.61 -8.54 -30.07
N ALA A 114 -47.40 -9.84 -29.79
CA ALA A 114 -48.34 -10.68 -29.08
C ALA A 114 -48.30 -10.49 -27.54
N ASP A 115 -47.13 -10.18 -26.97
CA ASP A 115 -46.92 -10.01 -25.53
C ASP A 115 -46.50 -8.56 -25.20
N GLU A 116 -47.46 -7.72 -24.80
CA GLU A 116 -47.20 -6.36 -24.32
C GLU A 116 -46.76 -6.39 -22.85
N LYS A 117 -45.52 -6.00 -22.58
CA LYS A 117 -44.96 -5.98 -21.22
C LYS A 117 -45.12 -4.62 -20.55
N ASN A 118 -45.91 -4.57 -19.48
CA ASN A 118 -46.10 -3.38 -18.65
C ASN A 118 -45.04 -3.29 -17.54
N TYR A 119 -44.16 -2.28 -17.61
CA TYR A 119 -43.15 -2.02 -16.58
C TYR A 119 -43.56 -0.93 -15.57
N SER A 120 -44.82 -0.47 -15.60
CA SER A 120 -45.31 0.58 -14.70
C SER A 120 -45.36 0.09 -13.25
N PHE A 121 -44.89 0.92 -12.33
CA PHE A 121 -45.02 0.68 -10.89
C PHE A 121 -45.19 2.01 -10.15
N SER A 122 -45.79 1.96 -8.97
CA SER A 122 -45.93 3.11 -8.09
C SER A 122 -45.12 2.91 -6.82
N ILE A 123 -44.69 4.00 -6.18
CA ILE A 123 -44.02 3.97 -4.89
C ILE A 123 -44.80 4.85 -3.92
N ASP A 124 -45.12 4.32 -2.74
CA ASP A 124 -45.77 5.09 -1.68
C ASP A 124 -44.77 5.94 -0.88
N LYS A 125 -45.24 6.90 -0.07
CA LYS A 125 -44.39 7.77 0.77
C LYS A 125 -43.54 6.99 1.78
N SER A 126 -43.94 5.76 2.11
CA SER A 126 -43.21 4.84 2.98
C SER A 126 -42.11 4.05 2.24
N GLY A 127 -41.98 4.23 0.91
CA GLY A 127 -41.00 3.55 0.07
C GLY A 127 -41.44 2.18 -0.46
N ASN A 128 -42.67 1.75 -0.18
CA ASN A 128 -43.20 0.48 -0.65
C ASN A 128 -43.54 0.54 -2.15
N VAL A 129 -43.13 -0.48 -2.90
CA VAL A 129 -43.41 -0.60 -4.33
C VAL A 129 -44.75 -1.29 -4.52
N ILE A 130 -45.67 -0.61 -5.22
CA ILE A 130 -46.98 -1.15 -5.60
C ILE A 130 -46.92 -1.50 -7.08
N LEU A 131 -47.04 -2.80 -7.37
CA LEU A 131 -47.02 -3.34 -8.73
C LEU A 131 -48.47 -3.58 -9.20
N PRO A 132 -48.86 -3.10 -10.39
CA PRO A 132 -50.14 -3.46 -11.00
C PRO A 132 -50.24 -4.97 -11.33
N GLU A 133 -51.44 -5.49 -11.54
CA GLU A 133 -51.64 -6.94 -11.73
C GLU A 133 -51.02 -7.48 -13.02
N ASP A 134 -51.01 -6.68 -14.08
CA ASP A 134 -50.50 -6.95 -15.44
C ASP A 134 -49.00 -6.67 -15.60
N THR A 135 -48.27 -6.61 -14.49
CA THR A 135 -46.88 -6.18 -14.46
C THR A 135 -45.90 -7.23 -14.99
N ALA A 136 -44.94 -6.78 -15.80
CA ALA A 136 -43.83 -7.58 -16.32
C ALA A 136 -42.74 -7.91 -15.28
N TRP A 137 -42.79 -7.28 -14.10
CA TRP A 137 -41.91 -7.55 -12.94
C TRP A 137 -42.36 -8.79 -12.13
N THR A 138 -42.57 -9.93 -12.78
CA THR A 138 -43.06 -11.17 -12.14
C THR A 138 -42.17 -11.61 -10.97
N ASP A 139 -40.85 -11.61 -11.18
CA ASP A 139 -39.88 -12.05 -10.17
C ASP A 139 -39.85 -11.11 -8.94
N LEU A 140 -40.11 -9.82 -9.16
CA LEU A 140 -40.18 -8.82 -8.09
C LEU A 140 -41.47 -8.97 -7.30
N LYS A 141 -42.59 -9.21 -7.98
CA LYS A 141 -43.90 -9.46 -7.36
C LYS A 141 -43.84 -10.68 -6.44
N GLU A 142 -43.29 -11.79 -6.91
CA GLU A 142 -43.12 -13.00 -6.08
C GLU A 142 -42.23 -12.76 -4.85
N ARG A 143 -41.19 -11.91 -4.98
CA ARG A 143 -40.32 -11.57 -3.85
C ARG A 143 -41.06 -10.76 -2.80
N LEU A 144 -41.82 -9.74 -3.22
CA LEU A 144 -42.63 -8.91 -2.32
C LEU A 144 -43.72 -9.73 -1.63
N GLU A 145 -44.40 -10.61 -2.35
CA GLU A 145 -45.39 -11.54 -1.79
C GLU A 145 -44.77 -12.49 -0.75
N ARG A 146 -43.53 -12.95 -0.96
CA ARG A 146 -42.80 -13.76 0.05
C ARG A 146 -42.46 -12.95 1.31
N GLU A 147 -42.06 -11.70 1.15
CA GLU A 147 -41.75 -10.80 2.27
C GLU A 147 -43.01 -10.46 3.10
N GLU A 148 -44.15 -10.22 2.43
CA GLU A 148 -45.44 -10.00 3.09
C GLU A 148 -45.91 -11.24 3.87
N ASN A 149 -45.82 -12.43 3.25
CA ASN A 149 -46.17 -13.70 3.90
C ASN A 149 -45.23 -14.07 5.06
N GLY A 150 -43.95 -13.66 5.00
CA GLY A 150 -43.00 -13.82 6.10
C GLY A 150 -43.32 -12.93 7.29
N SER A 151 -43.80 -11.70 7.07
CA SER A 151 -44.15 -10.78 8.16
C SER A 151 -45.45 -11.17 8.89
N ASN A 152 -46.43 -11.76 8.19
CA ASN A 152 -47.68 -12.23 8.79
C ASN A 152 -47.47 -13.42 9.75
N PHE A 153 -46.40 -14.21 9.56
CA PHE A 153 -46.07 -15.33 10.45
C PHE A 153 -45.51 -14.87 11.81
N GLU A 154 -44.87 -13.70 11.88
CA GLU A 154 -44.34 -13.17 13.14
C GLU A 154 -45.43 -12.53 14.02
N THR A 155 -46.49 -11.97 13.42
CA THR A 155 -47.57 -11.30 14.16
C THR A 155 -48.58 -12.25 14.81
N GLU A 156 -48.80 -13.46 14.27
CA GLU A 156 -49.75 -14.43 14.84
C GLU A 156 -49.24 -15.13 16.12
N THR A 157 -47.92 -15.16 16.35
CA THR A 157 -47.34 -15.84 17.53
C THR A 157 -47.47 -15.04 18.83
N VAL A 158 -47.83 -13.75 18.76
CA VAL A 158 -47.92 -12.87 19.94
C VAL A 158 -49.34 -12.83 20.53
N GLU A 159 -50.38 -13.17 19.76
CA GLU A 159 -51.78 -13.05 20.23
C GLU A 159 -52.32 -14.28 21.00
N THR A 160 -51.52 -15.33 21.21
CA THR A 160 -51.96 -16.57 21.91
C THR A 160 -51.58 -16.66 23.39
N ASN A 161 -50.98 -15.62 23.97
CA ASN A 161 -50.66 -15.57 25.40
C ASN A 161 -51.38 -14.40 26.11
N ASN A 162 -52.67 -14.57 26.43
CA ASN A 162 -53.35 -13.78 27.46
C ASN A 162 -54.45 -14.59 28.15
#